data_AF-A0A2E2I697-F1
#
_entry.id   AF-A0A2E2I697-F1
#
_cell.length_a   1.000
_cell.length_b   1.000
_cell.length_c   1.000
_cell.angle_alpha   90.00
_cell.angle_beta   90.00
_cell.angle_gamma   90.00
#
_symmetry.space_group_name_H-M   'P 1'
#
loop_
_entity.id
_entity.type
_entity.pdbx_description
1 polymer ?
#
loop_
_entity_poly.entity_id
_entity_poly.type
_entity_poly.pdbx_seq_one_letter_code
_entity_poly.pdbx_strand_id
1 'polypeptide(L)' 'MASQYERELRAVLAGIPKGVEAVTRSCDTITKARAMQVVKRPFLVVRAAGSGMEGSGDLLALRGDICFPI' A
#
# COMPACT_ATOMS: atom_id res chain seq x y z
N MET A 1 10.62 5.30 -13.56
CA MET A 1 9.31 5.86 -13.15
C MET A 1 8.58 4.76 -12.38
N ALA A 2 8.12 4.97 -11.14
CA ALA A 2 7.42 3.90 -10.39
C ALA A 2 6.26 3.31 -11.21
N SER A 3 6.08 1.99 -11.21
CA SER A 3 5.04 1.36 -12.02
C SER A 3 3.65 1.85 -11.58
N GLN A 4 2.64 1.74 -12.45
CA GLN A 4 1.26 2.09 -12.06
C GLN A 4 0.80 1.24 -10.87
N TYR A 5 1.14 -0.06 -10.88
CA TYR A 5 0.86 -0.99 -9.79
C TYR A 5 1.49 -0.52 -8.46
N GLU A 6 2.77 -0.15 -8.45
CA GLU A 6 3.44 0.32 -7.22
C GLU A 6 2.77 1.58 -6.66
N ARG A 7 2.30 2.48 -7.54
CA ARG A 7 1.60 3.71 -7.14
C ARG A 7 0.26 3.39 -6.50
N GLU A 8 -0.51 2.49 -7.10
CA GLU A 8 -1.81 2.06 -6.56
C GLU A 8 -1.62 1.33 -5.23
N LEU A 9 -0.68 0.39 -5.15
CA LEU A 9 -0.38 -0.35 -3.93
C LEU A 9 0.08 0.58 -2.80
N ARG A 10 0.94 1.56 -3.10
CA ARG A 10 1.35 2.58 -2.13
C ARG A 10 0.16 3.38 -1.62
N ALA A 11 -0.76 3.80 -2.49
CA ALA A 11 -1.94 4.55 -2.08
C ALA A 11 -2.84 3.73 -1.14
N VAL A 12 -2.98 2.43 -1.38
CA VAL A 12 -3.73 1.51 -0.51
C VAL A 12 -3.05 1.37 0.85
N LEU A 13 -1.76 1.02 0.88
CA LEU A 13 -1.03 0.77 2.12
C LEU A 13 -0.84 2.03 2.97
N ALA A 14 -0.66 3.19 2.34
CA ALA A 14 -0.63 4.49 3.00
C ALA A 14 -2.00 4.95 3.51
N GLY A 15 -3.07 4.17 3.29
CA GLY A 15 -4.41 4.46 3.79
C GLY A 15 -5.10 5.63 3.09
N ILE A 16 -4.75 5.92 1.83
CA ILE A 16 -5.43 6.96 1.04
C ILE A 16 -6.82 6.45 0.67
N PRO A 17 -7.93 7.08 1.14
CA PRO A 17 -9.28 6.55 0.95
C PRO A 17 -9.63 6.28 -0.51
N LYS A 18 -9.30 7.20 -1.41
CA LYS A 18 -9.52 7.04 -2.86
C LYS A 18 -8.78 5.83 -3.44
N GLY A 19 -7.58 5.52 -2.95
CA GLY A 19 -6.81 4.36 -3.40
C GLY A 19 -7.46 3.04 -2.97
N VAL A 20 -7.87 2.97 -1.69
CA VAL A 20 -8.55 1.79 -1.14
C VAL A 20 -9.92 1.58 -1.81
N GLU A 21 -10.68 2.65 -2.04
CA GLU A 21 -11.97 2.58 -2.73
C GLU A 21 -11.85 2.13 -4.18
N ALA A 22 -10.81 2.59 -4.89
CA ALA A 22 -10.57 2.21 -6.28
C ALA A 22 -10.36 0.69 -6.43
N VAL A 23 -9.53 0.09 -5.56
CA VAL A 23 -9.21 -1.35 -5.63
C VAL A 23 -10.31 -2.25 -5.06
N THR A 24 -11.21 -1.70 -4.24
CA THR A 24 -12.32 -2.44 -3.63
C THR A 24 -13.68 -2.17 -4.29
N ARG A 25 -13.72 -1.46 -5.42
CA ARG A 25 -14.99 -1.02 -6.04
C ARG A 25 -15.92 -2.18 -6.41
N SER A 26 -15.37 -3.34 -6.74
CA SER A 26 -16.08 -4.54 -7.16
C SER A 26 -16.19 -5.60 -6.06
N CYS A 27 -15.67 -5.31 -4.86
CA CYS A 27 -15.77 -6.20 -3.72
C CYS A 27 -17.13 -6.08 -3.04
N ASP A 28 -17.50 -7.11 -2.27
CA ASP A 28 -18.65 -7.05 -1.38
C ASP A 28 -18.43 -6.03 -0.24
N THR A 29 -19.52 -5.69 0.43
CA THR A 29 -19.53 -4.67 1.50
C THR A 29 -18.64 -5.04 2.68
N ILE A 30 -18.52 -6.32 3.03
CA ILE A 30 -17.71 -6.79 4.15
C ILE A 30 -16.23 -6.65 3.80
N THR A 31 -15.82 -7.12 2.61
CA THR A 31 -14.44 -7.02 2.13
C THR A 31 -14.01 -5.55 2.03
N LYS A 32 -14.87 -4.69 1.48
CA LYS A 32 -14.62 -3.25 1.42
C LYS A 32 -14.44 -2.64 2.82
N ALA A 33 -15.32 -2.96 3.77
CA ALA A 33 -15.23 -2.44 5.13
C ALA A 33 -13.96 -2.90 5.87
N ARG A 34 -13.49 -4.14 5.61
CA ARG A 34 -12.22 -4.66 6.15
C ARG A 34 -11.02 -3.94 5.56
N ALA A 35 -10.97 -3.79 4.23
CA ALA A 35 -9.90 -3.08 3.56
C ALA A 35 -9.79 -1.62 4.07
N MET A 36 -10.92 -0.95 4.28
CA MET A 36 -10.95 0.42 4.80
C MET A 36 -10.37 0.59 6.20
N GLN A 37 -10.13 -0.48 6.98
CA GLN A 37 -9.45 -0.35 8.28
C GLN A 37 -8.01 0.17 8.15
N VAL A 38 -7.36 -0.03 7.00
CA VAL A 38 -6.01 0.51 6.73
C VAL A 38 -5.96 2.03 6.84
N VAL A 39 -7.07 2.73 6.58
CA VAL A 39 -7.17 4.20 6.73
C VAL A 39 -6.98 4.63 8.18
N LYS A 40 -7.40 3.82 9.15
CA LYS A 40 -7.26 4.15 10.58
C LYS A 40 -5.86 3.90 11.13
N ARG A 41 -5.15 2.92 10.55
CA ARG A 41 -3.79 2.50 10.94
C ARG A 41 -2.97 2.21 9.67
N PRO A 42 -2.55 3.26 8.95
CA PRO A 42 -1.85 3.12 7.67
C PRO A 42 -0.42 2.63 7.87
N PHE A 43 0.17 2.15 6.79
CA PHE A 43 1.60 1.87 6.70
C PHE A 43 2.35 3.11 6.22
N LEU A 44 3.53 3.35 6.80
CA LEU A 44 4.56 4.15 6.17
C LEU A 44 5.21 3.29 5.08
N VAL A 45 5.05 3.69 3.82
CA VAL A 45 5.64 3.00 2.67
C VAL A 45 6.88 3.77 2.21
N VAL A 46 8.06 3.18 2.39
CA VAL A 46 9.35 3.80 2.04
C VAL A 46 10.09 2.95 1.02
N ARG A 47 10.99 3.59 0.26
CA ARG A 47 11.96 2.89 -0.58
C ARG A 47 13.30 2.85 0.14
N ALA A 48 13.94 1.70 0.20
CA ALA A 48 15.30 1.58 0.73
C ALA A 48 16.28 2.42 -0.12
N ALA A 49 17.20 3.14 0.54
CA ALA A 49 18.20 3.93 -0.15
C ALA A 49 19.23 3.03 -0.85
N GLY A 50 19.76 3.46 -2.01
CA GLY A 50 20.80 2.72 -2.75
C GLY A 50 20.28 1.61 -3.67
N SER A 51 18.98 1.45 -3.78
CA SER A 51 18.35 0.33 -4.46
C SER A 51 18.15 0.54 -5.97
N GLY A 52 19.15 1.09 -6.64
CA GLY A 52 19.11 1.64 -8.01
C GLY A 52 18.61 0.72 -9.14
N MET A 53 18.13 -0.49 -8.85
CA MET A 53 17.42 -1.36 -9.76
C MET A 53 15.91 -1.15 -9.66
N GLU A 54 15.31 -0.58 -10.72
CA GLU A 54 13.85 -0.64 -10.92
C GLU A 54 13.38 -2.11 -10.81
N GLY A 55 12.42 -2.38 -9.93
CA GLY A 55 11.81 -3.71 -9.78
C GLY A 55 12.46 -4.68 -8.78
N SER A 56 13.41 -4.26 -7.94
CA SER A 56 14.12 -5.18 -7.01
C SER A 56 13.46 -5.43 -5.64
N GLY A 57 12.23 -4.95 -5.39
CA GLY A 57 11.49 -5.21 -4.15
C GLY A 57 11.88 -4.31 -2.97
N ASP A 58 12.34 -3.10 -3.26
CA ASP A 58 12.92 -2.19 -2.26
C ASP A 58 11.89 -1.39 -1.47
N LEU A 59 10.61 -1.69 -1.65
CA LEU A 59 9.54 -1.03 -0.94
C LEU A 59 9.32 -1.76 0.38
N LEU A 60 9.28 -0.99 1.46
CA LEU A 60 9.00 -1.49 2.80
C LEU A 60 7.71 -0.86 3.29
N ALA A 61 6.77 -1.70 3.71
CA ALA A 61 5.61 -1.27 4.48
C ALA A 61 5.93 -1.39 5.96
N LEU A 62 5.83 -0.27 6.68
CA LEU A 62 6.16 -0.18 8.10
C LEU A 62 4.93 0.29 8.88
N ARG A 63 4.58 -0.43 9.94
CA ARG A 63 3.58 -0.03 10.93
C ARG A 63 4.08 -0.52 12.29
N GLY A 64 3.78 0.19 13.38
CA GLY A 64 4.40 -0.06 14.69
C GLY A 64 4.25 -1.49 15.26
N ASP A 65 3.41 -2.32 14.64
CA ASP A 65 3.16 -3.72 14.95
C ASP A 65 3.72 -4.73 13.92
N ILE A 66 4.03 -4.30 12.68
CA ILE A 66 4.50 -5.19 11.61
C ILE A 66 5.26 -4.42 10.52
N CYS A 67 6.32 -5.04 10.00
CA CYS A 67 7.02 -4.59 8.80
C CYS A 67 7.17 -5.73 7.79
N PHE A 68 7.09 -5.42 6.50
CA PHE A 68 7.35 -6.39 5.44
C PHE A 68 7.87 -5.73 4.15
N PRO A 69 8.75 -6.43 3.40
CA PRO A 69 9.14 -6.02 2.06
C PRO A 69 8.01 -6.25 1.06
N ILE A 70 7.98 -5.45 -0.01
CA ILE A 70 7.00 -5.50 -1.11
C ILE A 70 7.72 -5.74 -2.43
#